data_AF-A0A9W9ZI63-F1
#
_entry.id   AF-A0A9W9ZI63-F1
#
_cell.length_a   1.000
_cell.length_b   1.000
_cell.length_c   1.000
_cell.angle_alpha   90.00
_cell.angle_beta   90.00
_cell.angle_gamma   90.00
#
_symmetry.space_group_name_H-M   'P 1'
#
loop_
_entity.id
_entity.type
_entity.pdbx_description
1 polymer ?
#
loop_
_entity_poly.entity_id
_entity_poly.type
_entity_poly.pdbx_seq_one_letter_code
_entity_poly.pdbx_strand_id
1 'polypeptide(L)'
;MDTSNDDTDDRHVIQLKSCPRCKTAIRTSLRYGNVIKQQLHDIEEVKKKVRGNPDEIEKAKVKLQVRLSALEEKFDREDEAEEWKGFIQRCSRRMSKGIMTAVTENQVTLTERFCVMDQTLKKDLLGAPRGKVNSENRLEGVFLQGELQYLKKRFMSEGVTHRELRDINLEFTRLNLQLELCLLKYNITSLNLTLDEPSGHVMKDVRDELTSGKLIQTERLDELLEMLAAIRRAYPCLSPLTPEERKQIVSAMNLSKGHWYKCPQGHIYAITECGGAMEKSTCPDCGAVIGGTQHRLEEGNEVASEMDGAKYPAWSHQANLQNYVIVDEA
;
A
#
# COMPACT_ATOMS: atom_id res chain seq x y z
N MET A 1 13.64 46.06 -44.44
CA MET A 1 12.45 45.75 -43.63
C MET A 1 12.48 44.27 -43.38
N ASP A 2 12.73 43.86 -42.14
CA ASP A 2 12.20 42.60 -41.58
C ASP A 2 12.48 42.62 -40.09
N THR A 3 11.49 43.15 -39.37
CA THR A 3 11.35 43.10 -37.92
C THR A 3 10.39 41.96 -37.61
N SER A 4 10.90 40.75 -37.45
CA SER A 4 10.16 39.66 -36.80
C SER A 4 10.50 39.67 -35.31
N ASN A 5 9.70 40.46 -34.60
CA ASN A 5 9.69 40.58 -33.16
C ASN A 5 8.97 39.34 -32.59
N ASP A 6 9.70 38.27 -32.28
CA ASP A 6 9.16 37.09 -31.57
C ASP A 6 9.18 37.32 -30.04
N ASP A 7 8.55 38.42 -29.62
CA ASP A 7 8.44 38.91 -28.23
C ASP A 7 7.17 38.37 -27.52
N THR A 8 6.58 37.28 -28.03
CA THR A 8 5.28 36.78 -27.56
C THR A 8 5.35 35.66 -26.52
N ASP A 9 6.48 34.95 -26.38
CA ASP A 9 6.58 33.83 -25.42
C ASP A 9 7.06 34.23 -24.01
N ASP A 10 7.64 35.43 -23.88
CA ASP A 10 8.32 35.88 -22.65
C ASP A 10 7.39 36.63 -21.67
N ARG A 11 6.08 36.64 -21.94
CA ARG A 11 5.09 37.40 -21.15
C ARG A 11 4.67 36.70 -19.86
N HIS A 12 4.97 35.42 -19.69
CA HIS A 12 4.51 34.61 -18.55
C HIS A 12 5.65 34.07 -17.67
N VAL A 13 6.92 34.30 -18.02
CA VAL A 13 8.06 33.79 -17.25
C VAL A 13 8.55 34.88 -16.29
N ILE A 14 8.41 34.63 -14.98
CA ILE A 14 8.95 35.50 -13.92
C ILE A 14 10.47 35.37 -13.92
N GLN A 15 11.16 36.26 -14.62
CA GLN A 15 12.62 36.27 -14.72
C GLN A 15 13.20 37.68 -14.82
N LEU A 16 14.40 37.87 -14.26
CA LEU A 16 15.14 39.12 -14.43
C LEU A 16 15.42 39.36 -15.91
N LYS A 17 15.00 40.51 -16.43
CA LYS A 17 15.31 40.90 -17.80
C LYS A 17 16.82 40.98 -17.98
N SER A 18 17.31 40.38 -19.06
CA SER A 18 18.74 40.27 -19.36
C SER A 18 19.11 41.19 -20.52
N CYS A 19 20.36 41.63 -20.56
CA CYS A 19 20.88 42.43 -21.66
C CYS A 19 20.87 41.59 -22.95
N PRO A 20 20.27 42.06 -24.06
CA PRO A 20 20.19 41.29 -25.30
C PRO A 20 21.57 41.05 -25.95
N ARG A 21 22.60 41.83 -25.58
CA ARG A 21 23.96 41.69 -26.13
C ARG A 21 24.86 40.75 -25.33
N CYS A 22 24.76 40.74 -24.00
CA CYS A 22 25.68 39.99 -23.13
C CYS A 22 24.98 39.02 -22.17
N LYS A 23 23.64 38.94 -22.21
CA LYS A 23 22.78 38.13 -21.34
C LYS A 23 22.94 38.38 -19.83
N THR A 24 23.70 39.41 -19.42
CA THR A 24 23.80 39.83 -18.01
C THR A 24 22.46 40.35 -17.50
N ALA A 25 22.02 39.87 -16.34
CA ALA A 25 20.78 40.32 -15.71
C ALA A 25 20.83 41.81 -15.36
N ILE A 26 19.82 42.57 -15.79
CA ILE A 26 19.72 44.01 -15.54
C ILE A 26 19.10 44.21 -14.16
N ARG A 27 19.90 44.68 -13.20
CA ARG A 27 19.47 44.88 -11.80
C ARG A 27 19.07 46.32 -11.49
N THR A 28 19.54 47.28 -12.28
CA THR A 28 19.27 48.71 -12.09
C THR A 28 19.09 49.40 -13.43
N SER A 29 18.12 50.31 -13.52
CA SER A 29 17.89 51.16 -14.68
C SER A 29 17.10 52.39 -14.24
N LEU A 30 17.51 53.58 -14.66
CA LEU A 30 16.77 54.82 -14.41
C LEU A 30 15.46 54.87 -15.20
N ARG A 31 15.46 54.38 -16.45
CA ARG A 31 14.29 54.43 -17.34
C ARG A 31 13.26 53.34 -17.05
N TYR A 32 13.72 52.15 -16.68
CA TYR A 32 12.86 50.97 -16.48
C TYR A 32 12.82 50.50 -15.02
N GLY A 33 13.13 51.37 -14.07
CA GLY A 33 13.23 51.02 -12.65
C GLY A 33 11.95 50.39 -12.08
N ASN A 34 10.77 50.83 -12.51
CA ASN A 34 9.48 50.27 -12.04
C ASN A 34 9.28 48.82 -12.52
N VAL A 35 9.66 48.51 -13.76
CA VAL A 35 9.55 47.14 -14.32
C VAL A 35 10.51 46.19 -13.59
N ILE A 36 11.75 46.64 -13.31
CA ILE A 36 12.74 45.86 -12.56
C ILE A 36 12.25 45.59 -11.12
N LYS A 37 11.69 46.61 -10.46
CA LYS A 37 11.13 46.47 -9.10
C LYS A 37 9.96 45.50 -9.08
N GLN A 38 9.05 45.54 -10.06
CA GLN A 38 7.93 44.60 -10.15
C GLN A 38 8.43 43.17 -10.35
N GLN A 39 9.36 42.94 -11.28
CA GLN A 39 9.94 41.61 -11.51
C GLN A 39 10.68 41.06 -10.28
N LEU A 40 11.42 41.91 -9.56
CA LEU A 40 12.03 41.53 -8.30
C LEU A 40 10.99 41.19 -7.23
N HIS A 41 9.90 41.96 -7.14
CA HIS A 41 8.80 41.67 -6.23
C HIS A 41 8.14 40.33 -6.56
N ASP A 42 7.83 40.06 -7.83
CA ASP A 42 7.23 38.80 -8.28
C ASP A 42 8.16 37.61 -7.98
N ILE A 43 9.48 37.76 -8.18
CA ILE A 43 10.48 36.75 -7.80
C ILE A 43 10.49 36.51 -6.29
N GLU A 44 10.43 37.56 -5.47
CA GLU A 44 10.39 37.42 -4.01
C GLU A 44 9.07 36.79 -3.53
N GLU A 45 7.94 37.09 -4.16
CA GLU A 45 6.65 36.43 -3.88
C GLU A 45 6.69 34.94 -4.24
N VAL A 46 7.30 34.58 -5.37
CA VAL A 46 7.55 33.16 -5.71
C VAL A 46 8.48 32.52 -4.69
N LYS A 47 9.57 33.20 -4.28
CA LYS A 47 10.47 32.67 -3.24
C LYS A 47 9.76 32.46 -1.92
N LYS A 48 8.85 33.35 -1.50
CA LYS A 48 8.03 33.16 -0.30
C LYS A 48 7.15 31.93 -0.44
N LYS A 49 6.48 31.75 -1.58
CA LYS A 49 5.65 30.56 -1.85
C LYS A 49 6.48 29.27 -1.86
N VAL A 50 7.63 29.27 -2.53
CA VAL A 50 8.53 28.10 -2.62
C VAL A 50 9.16 27.76 -1.27
N ARG A 51 9.49 28.77 -0.46
CA ARG A 51 10.01 28.57 0.89
C ARG A 51 8.94 28.11 1.87
N GLY A 52 7.66 28.18 1.51
CA GLY A 52 6.55 27.74 2.34
C GLY A 52 6.42 28.51 3.66
N ASN A 53 5.44 28.11 4.47
CA ASN A 53 5.25 28.62 5.82
C ASN A 53 6.28 27.95 6.77
N PRO A 54 7.12 28.70 7.51
CA PRO A 54 8.07 28.15 8.46
C PRO A 54 7.44 27.21 9.50
N ASP A 55 6.24 27.52 9.97
CA ASP A 55 5.54 26.71 10.97
C ASP A 55 5.08 25.37 10.41
N GLU A 56 4.62 25.35 9.16
CA GLU A 56 4.23 24.10 8.46
C GLU A 56 5.46 23.23 8.18
N ILE A 57 6.56 23.86 7.80
CA ILE A 57 7.84 23.18 7.59
C ILE A 57 8.32 22.55 8.89
N GLU A 58 8.23 23.25 10.01
CA GLU A 58 8.66 22.71 11.30
C GLU A 58 7.76 21.57 11.77
N LYS A 59 6.44 21.70 11.62
CA LYS A 59 5.50 20.60 11.86
C LYS A 59 5.81 19.38 10.99
N ALA A 60 6.11 19.59 9.71
CA ALA A 60 6.48 18.52 8.80
C ALA A 60 7.78 17.83 9.21
N LYS A 61 8.80 18.60 9.65
CA LYS A 61 10.05 18.01 10.17
C LYS A 61 9.81 17.14 11.39
N VAL A 62 9.05 17.63 12.38
CA VAL A 62 8.73 16.87 13.59
C VAL A 62 8.01 15.58 13.23
N LYS A 63 7.00 15.65 12.34
CA LYS A 63 6.28 14.47 11.84
C LYS A 63 7.22 13.48 11.14
N LEU A 64 8.12 13.95 10.28
CA LEU A 64 9.08 13.11 9.58
C LEU A 64 10.08 12.46 10.53
N GLN A 65 10.51 13.18 11.57
CA GLN A 65 11.43 12.66 12.57
C GLN A 65 10.80 11.50 13.36
N VAL A 66 9.53 11.62 13.74
CA VAL A 66 8.77 10.52 14.37
C VAL A 66 8.67 9.30 13.43
N ARG A 67 8.35 9.51 12.15
CA ARG A 67 8.30 8.42 11.15
C ARG A 67 9.66 7.74 10.98
N LEU A 68 10.74 8.51 10.94
CA LEU A 68 12.12 7.98 10.84
C LEU A 68 12.50 7.14 12.06
N SER A 69 12.18 7.58 13.28
CA SER A 69 12.43 6.79 14.49
C SER A 69 11.63 5.49 14.50
N ALA A 70 10.36 5.51 14.09
CA ALA A 70 9.55 4.30 13.98
C ALA A 70 10.07 3.32 12.90
N LEU A 71 10.75 3.83 11.86
CA LEU A 71 11.43 3.00 10.87
C LEU A 71 12.72 2.40 11.42
N GLU A 72 13.51 3.19 12.17
CA GLU A 72 14.75 2.74 12.80
C GLU A 72 14.52 1.49 13.66
N GLU A 73 13.46 1.47 14.48
CA GLU A 73 13.08 0.31 15.29
C GLU A 73 12.77 -0.96 14.47
N LYS A 74 12.33 -0.81 13.22
CA LYS A 74 12.02 -1.96 12.34
C LYS A 74 13.27 -2.58 11.74
N PHE A 75 14.35 -1.81 11.58
CA PHE A 75 15.58 -2.23 10.89
C PHE A 75 16.74 -2.59 11.82
N ASP A 76 16.63 -2.32 13.12
CA ASP A 76 17.65 -2.61 14.14
C ASP A 76 17.92 -4.12 14.36
N ARG A 77 17.26 -5.00 13.59
CA ARG A 77 17.36 -6.47 13.69
C ARG A 77 17.99 -7.16 12.46
N GLU A 78 18.37 -6.42 11.42
CA GLU A 78 18.88 -6.99 10.15
C GLU A 78 20.29 -6.49 9.80
N ASP A 79 21.00 -7.23 8.93
CA ASP A 79 22.35 -6.95 8.40
C ASP A 79 22.49 -5.56 7.72
N GLU A 80 21.39 -4.84 7.54
CA GLU A 80 21.28 -3.56 6.85
C GLU A 80 21.31 -2.33 7.79
N ALA A 81 21.46 -2.52 9.11
CA ALA A 81 21.35 -1.45 10.11
C ALA A 81 22.27 -0.23 9.81
N GLU A 82 23.47 -0.45 9.27
CA GLU A 82 24.41 0.63 8.93
C GLU A 82 23.97 1.46 7.70
N GLU A 83 23.38 0.82 6.68
CA GLU A 83 22.84 1.53 5.51
C GLU A 83 21.65 2.41 5.93
N TRP A 84 20.82 1.90 6.85
CA TRP A 84 19.69 2.61 7.45
C TRP A 84 20.11 3.82 8.27
N LYS A 85 21.08 3.67 9.17
CA LYS A 85 21.63 4.79 9.95
C LYS A 85 22.17 5.88 9.03
N GLY A 86 22.91 5.51 7.98
CA GLY A 86 23.40 6.45 6.97
C GLY A 86 22.29 7.17 6.21
N PHE A 87 21.19 6.48 5.86
CA PHE A 87 20.00 7.11 5.27
C PHE A 87 19.29 8.07 6.21
N ILE A 88 19.03 7.67 7.47
CA ILE A 88 18.35 8.50 8.47
C ILE A 88 19.15 9.76 8.76
N GLN A 89 20.48 9.65 8.91
CA GLN A 89 21.36 10.79 9.14
C GLN A 89 21.34 11.77 7.96
N ARG A 90 21.31 11.26 6.71
CA ARG A 90 21.20 12.10 5.50
C ARG A 90 19.84 12.80 5.42
N CYS A 91 18.74 12.12 5.75
CA CYS A 91 17.41 12.73 5.81
C CYS A 91 17.38 13.85 6.85
N SER A 92 17.89 13.59 8.05
CA SER A 92 18.01 14.59 9.13
C SER A 92 18.79 15.84 8.71
N ARG A 93 19.93 15.64 8.01
CA ARG A 93 20.75 16.75 7.48
C ARG A 93 20.07 17.53 6.35
N ARG A 94 19.21 16.91 5.55
CA ARG A 94 18.44 17.61 4.50
C ARG A 94 17.32 18.45 5.10
N MET A 95 16.64 17.92 6.11
CA MET A 95 15.57 18.62 6.83
C MET A 95 16.06 19.90 7.51
N SER A 96 17.28 19.93 8.03
CA SER A 96 17.85 21.15 8.64
C SER A 96 18.04 22.31 7.66
N LYS A 97 18.11 22.04 6.35
CA LYS A 97 18.26 23.08 5.30
C LYS A 97 16.93 23.67 4.81
N GLY A 98 15.79 23.26 5.36
CA GLY A 98 14.45 23.83 5.14
C GLY A 98 13.80 23.57 3.77
N ILE A 99 14.58 23.58 2.68
CA ILE A 99 14.10 23.52 1.29
C ILE A 99 13.76 22.08 0.84
N MET A 100 14.18 21.05 1.60
CA MET A 100 14.14 19.66 1.15
C MET A 100 13.13 18.79 1.92
N THR A 101 12.24 19.36 2.73
CA THR A 101 11.28 18.58 3.55
C THR A 101 10.36 17.70 2.69
N ALA A 102 9.81 18.23 1.59
CA ALA A 102 8.96 17.46 0.68
C ALA A 102 9.72 16.31 -0.02
N VAL A 103 10.98 16.54 -0.39
CA VAL A 103 11.83 15.48 -0.98
C VAL A 103 12.13 14.40 0.06
N THR A 104 12.45 14.80 1.29
CA THR A 104 12.64 13.86 2.40
C THR A 104 11.36 13.10 2.72
N GLU A 105 10.19 13.74 2.67
CA GLU A 105 8.90 13.07 2.86
C GLU A 105 8.64 12.01 1.79
N ASN A 106 8.88 12.31 0.52
CA ASN A 106 8.75 11.33 -0.55
C ASN A 106 9.72 10.14 -0.35
N GLN A 107 10.95 10.41 0.08
CA GLN A 107 11.92 9.35 0.37
C GLN A 107 11.50 8.48 1.55
N VAL A 108 11.03 9.07 2.65
CA VAL A 108 10.52 8.34 3.83
C VAL A 108 9.29 7.51 3.46
N THR A 109 8.39 8.06 2.65
CA THR A 109 7.20 7.35 2.17
C THR A 109 7.58 6.15 1.30
N LEU A 110 8.55 6.31 0.41
CA LEU A 110 9.03 5.19 -0.40
C LEU A 110 9.71 4.11 0.45
N THR A 111 10.51 4.51 1.45
CA THR A 111 11.07 3.61 2.47
C THR A 111 9.98 2.79 3.20
N GLU A 112 8.90 3.44 3.63
CA GLU A 112 7.79 2.75 4.30
C GLU A 112 7.16 1.73 3.37
N ARG A 113 6.98 2.07 2.09
CA ARG A 113 6.45 1.15 1.07
C ARG A 113 7.38 -0.05 0.84
N PHE A 114 8.69 0.16 0.77
CA PHE A 114 9.68 -0.93 0.72
C PHE A 114 9.52 -1.89 1.90
N CYS A 115 9.37 -1.35 3.11
CA CYS A 115 9.20 -2.14 4.33
C CYS A 115 7.91 -2.98 4.28
N VAL A 116 6.78 -2.36 3.91
CA VAL A 116 5.49 -3.06 3.77
C VAL A 116 5.60 -4.17 2.74
N MET A 117 6.18 -3.90 1.57
CA MET A 117 6.28 -4.89 0.50
C MET A 117 7.18 -6.08 0.89
N ASP A 118 8.32 -5.82 1.53
CA ASP A 118 9.22 -6.88 2.03
C ASP A 118 8.54 -7.74 3.11
N GLN A 119 7.79 -7.11 4.02
CA GLN A 119 7.02 -7.83 5.05
C GLN A 119 5.93 -8.72 4.43
N THR A 120 5.15 -8.20 3.48
CA THR A 120 4.12 -8.96 2.75
C THR A 120 4.75 -10.14 2.02
N LEU A 121 5.86 -9.92 1.32
CA LEU A 121 6.55 -10.97 0.57
C LEU A 121 7.11 -12.07 1.50
N LYS A 122 7.75 -11.67 2.60
CA LYS A 122 8.27 -12.61 3.62
C LYS A 122 7.14 -13.41 4.26
N LYS A 123 6.03 -12.76 4.62
CA LYS A 123 4.90 -13.39 5.32
C LYS A 123 4.10 -14.32 4.41
N ASP A 124 3.69 -13.83 3.25
CA ASP A 124 2.63 -14.47 2.45
C ASP A 124 3.20 -15.42 1.38
N LEU A 125 4.41 -15.18 0.87
CA LEU A 125 5.04 -16.03 -0.15
C LEU A 125 6.17 -16.92 0.39
N LEU A 126 7.08 -16.37 1.19
CA LEU A 126 8.29 -17.10 1.62
C LEU A 126 8.11 -17.89 2.93
N GLY A 127 7.39 -17.31 3.88
CA GLY A 127 7.13 -17.85 5.22
C GLY A 127 6.00 -18.88 5.25
N ALA A 128 5.22 -18.98 4.18
CA ALA A 128 4.14 -19.95 4.10
C ALA A 128 4.67 -21.41 4.02
N PRO A 129 3.98 -22.37 4.67
CA PRO A 129 4.40 -23.77 4.69
C PRO A 129 4.56 -24.36 3.28
N ARG A 130 5.56 -25.23 3.09
CA ARG A 130 5.91 -25.85 1.79
C ARG A 130 4.77 -26.63 1.10
N GLY A 131 3.64 -26.87 1.77
CA GLY A 131 2.45 -27.51 1.21
C GLY A 131 1.29 -26.58 0.84
N LYS A 132 1.34 -25.28 1.18
CA LYS A 132 0.28 -24.31 0.84
C LYS A 132 0.57 -23.51 -0.42
N VAL A 133 1.85 -23.14 -0.65
CA VAL A 133 2.27 -22.35 -1.80
C VAL A 133 2.82 -23.27 -2.88
N ASN A 134 2.30 -23.14 -4.11
CA ASN A 134 2.87 -23.84 -5.27
C ASN A 134 4.34 -23.44 -5.49
N SER A 135 5.16 -24.36 -5.98
CA SER A 135 6.60 -24.16 -6.20
C SER A 135 6.89 -22.95 -7.10
N GLU A 136 6.04 -22.72 -8.10
CA GLU A 136 6.13 -21.58 -9.03
C GLU A 136 5.99 -20.22 -8.31
N ASN A 137 4.94 -20.02 -7.51
CA ASN A 137 4.72 -18.77 -6.77
C ASN A 137 5.85 -18.51 -5.75
N ARG A 138 6.41 -19.57 -5.16
CA ARG A 138 7.54 -19.45 -4.22
C ARG A 138 8.81 -19.00 -4.93
N LEU A 139 9.09 -19.56 -6.12
CA LEU A 139 10.21 -19.12 -6.95
C LEU A 139 10.03 -17.67 -7.38
N GLU A 140 8.84 -17.30 -7.87
CA GLU A 140 8.51 -15.92 -8.25
C GLU A 140 8.72 -14.95 -7.06
N GLY A 141 8.33 -15.35 -5.85
CA GLY A 141 8.59 -14.60 -4.62
C GLY A 141 10.08 -14.42 -4.29
N VAL A 142 10.93 -15.43 -4.51
CA VAL A 142 12.39 -15.32 -4.30
C VAL A 142 13.02 -14.34 -5.31
N PHE A 143 12.61 -14.39 -6.58
CA PHE A 143 13.08 -13.45 -7.58
C PHE A 143 12.67 -12.01 -7.24
N LEU A 144 11.39 -11.80 -6.91
CA LEU A 144 10.87 -10.51 -6.46
C LEU A 144 11.63 -9.97 -5.25
N GLN A 145 11.97 -10.83 -4.28
CA GLN A 145 12.77 -10.41 -3.12
C GLN A 145 14.15 -9.90 -3.54
N GLY A 146 14.80 -10.58 -4.48
CA GLY A 146 16.09 -10.18 -5.01
C GLY A 146 16.05 -8.83 -5.73
N GLU A 147 15.06 -8.62 -6.61
CA GLU A 147 14.85 -7.36 -7.32
C GLU A 147 14.54 -6.22 -6.34
N LEU A 148 13.68 -6.49 -5.36
CA LEU A 148 13.32 -5.54 -4.31
C LEU A 148 14.55 -5.10 -3.50
N GLN A 149 15.37 -6.05 -3.09
CA GLN A 149 16.59 -5.78 -2.32
C GLN A 149 17.62 -4.99 -3.14
N TYR A 150 17.78 -5.33 -4.42
CA TYR A 150 18.63 -4.55 -5.32
C TYR A 150 18.17 -3.09 -5.44
N LEU A 151 16.86 -2.89 -5.64
CA LEU A 151 16.27 -1.56 -5.79
C LEU A 151 16.39 -0.75 -4.50
N LYS A 152 16.12 -1.38 -3.36
CA LYS A 152 16.27 -0.82 -2.01
C LYS A 152 17.71 -0.36 -1.78
N LYS A 153 18.70 -1.21 -2.09
CA LYS A 153 20.12 -0.87 -1.97
C LYS A 153 20.52 0.32 -2.85
N ARG A 154 20.05 0.35 -4.11
CA ARG A 154 20.31 1.50 -5.00
C ARG A 154 19.68 2.79 -4.45
N PHE A 155 18.45 2.72 -3.95
CA PHE A 155 17.75 3.84 -3.32
C PHE A 155 18.48 4.38 -2.09
N MET A 156 19.07 3.49 -1.27
CA MET A 156 19.82 3.84 -0.07
C MET A 156 21.26 4.29 -0.37
N SER A 157 21.75 4.14 -1.59
CA SER A 157 23.10 4.56 -1.96
C SER A 157 23.28 6.09 -1.95
N GLU A 158 24.52 6.57 -1.85
CA GLU A 158 24.82 7.99 -2.05
C GLU A 158 24.65 8.41 -3.52
N GLY A 159 24.36 9.69 -3.75
CA GLY A 159 24.35 10.27 -5.10
C GLY A 159 23.15 9.90 -5.98
N VAL A 160 22.07 9.34 -5.44
CA VAL A 160 20.83 9.10 -6.20
C VAL A 160 20.27 10.42 -6.72
N THR A 161 20.22 10.55 -8.04
CA THR A 161 19.70 11.74 -8.72
C THR A 161 18.17 11.77 -8.71
N HIS A 162 17.57 12.94 -9.00
CA HIS A 162 16.12 13.04 -9.14
C HIS A 162 15.57 12.16 -10.28
N ARG A 163 16.35 11.94 -11.35
CA ARG A 163 15.94 11.05 -12.44
C ARG A 163 15.90 9.61 -11.96
N GLU A 164 16.99 9.13 -11.35
CA GLU A 164 17.06 7.77 -10.81
C GLU A 164 16.01 7.54 -9.73
N LEU A 165 15.70 8.53 -8.90
CA LEU A 165 14.63 8.39 -7.92
C LEU A 165 13.27 8.16 -8.59
N ARG A 166 12.98 8.79 -9.73
CA ARG A 166 11.75 8.52 -10.49
C ARG A 166 11.76 7.12 -11.08
N ASP A 167 12.88 6.71 -11.66
CA ASP A 167 13.03 5.37 -12.23
C ASP A 167 12.87 4.29 -11.14
N ILE A 168 13.40 4.53 -9.94
CA ILE A 168 13.22 3.68 -8.76
C ILE A 168 11.76 3.60 -8.35
N ASN A 169 11.03 4.73 -8.31
CA ASN A 169 9.61 4.71 -7.97
C ASN A 169 8.77 3.95 -9.00
N LEU A 170 9.10 4.11 -10.28
CA LEU A 170 8.43 3.39 -11.36
C LEU A 170 8.67 1.89 -11.25
N GLU A 171 9.93 1.49 -11.06
CA GLU A 171 10.29 0.07 -10.89
C GLU A 171 9.69 -0.53 -9.61
N PHE A 172 9.66 0.24 -8.51
CA PHE A 172 8.97 -0.17 -7.30
C PHE A 172 7.48 -0.45 -7.56
N THR A 173 6.82 0.42 -8.32
CA THR A 173 5.40 0.26 -8.66
C THR A 173 5.17 -0.96 -9.56
N ARG A 174 6.09 -1.24 -10.50
CA ARG A 174 6.10 -2.47 -11.31
C ARG A 174 6.25 -3.72 -10.43
N LEU A 175 7.20 -3.72 -9.50
CA LEU A 175 7.40 -4.82 -8.55
C LEU A 175 6.18 -5.03 -7.66
N ASN A 176 5.52 -3.95 -7.23
CA ASN A 176 4.27 -4.03 -6.48
C ASN A 176 3.16 -4.68 -7.30
N LEU A 177 2.97 -4.27 -8.55
CA LEU A 177 2.00 -4.90 -9.47
C LEU A 177 2.28 -6.40 -9.64
N GLN A 178 3.55 -6.78 -9.78
CA GLN A 178 3.94 -8.19 -9.90
C GLN A 178 3.67 -8.96 -8.60
N LEU A 179 3.95 -8.38 -7.43
CA LEU A 179 3.59 -8.98 -6.13
C LEU A 179 2.08 -9.17 -6.01
N GLU A 180 1.29 -8.17 -6.35
CA GLU A 180 -0.17 -8.23 -6.29
C GLU A 180 -0.73 -9.34 -7.17
N LEU A 181 -0.19 -9.49 -8.39
CA LEU A 181 -0.53 -10.58 -9.29
C LEU A 181 -0.16 -11.95 -8.69
N CYS A 182 1.01 -12.08 -8.08
CA CYS A 182 1.45 -13.32 -7.43
C CYS A 182 0.52 -13.73 -6.29
N LEU A 183 0.19 -12.76 -5.41
CA LEU A 183 -0.72 -12.98 -4.29
C LEU A 183 -2.12 -13.35 -4.77
N LEU A 184 -2.59 -12.71 -5.84
CA LEU A 184 -3.89 -13.02 -6.42
C LEU A 184 -3.92 -14.45 -6.99
N LYS A 185 -2.92 -14.85 -7.80
CA LYS A 185 -2.79 -16.24 -8.29
C LYS A 185 -2.78 -17.24 -7.14
N TYR A 186 -2.01 -16.94 -6.09
CA TYR A 186 -1.91 -17.77 -4.91
C TYR A 186 -3.26 -17.92 -4.20
N ASN A 187 -3.96 -16.82 -3.93
CA ASN A 187 -5.26 -16.84 -3.26
C ASN A 187 -6.29 -17.64 -4.07
N ILE A 188 -6.36 -17.43 -5.38
CA ILE A 188 -7.27 -18.18 -6.27
C ILE A 188 -6.98 -19.69 -6.21
N THR A 189 -5.70 -20.06 -6.30
CA THR A 189 -5.29 -21.48 -6.27
C THR A 189 -5.58 -22.11 -4.91
N SER A 190 -5.26 -21.40 -3.83
CA SER A 190 -5.45 -21.90 -2.47
C SER A 190 -6.92 -22.05 -2.07
N LEU A 191 -7.81 -21.24 -2.66
CA LEU A 191 -9.25 -21.31 -2.45
C LEU A 191 -9.97 -22.21 -3.47
N ASN A 192 -9.24 -22.80 -4.44
CA ASN A 192 -9.81 -23.52 -5.59
C ASN A 192 -10.93 -22.71 -6.30
N LEU A 193 -10.73 -21.40 -6.41
CA LEU A 193 -11.72 -20.49 -6.98
C LEU A 193 -11.66 -20.56 -8.52
N THR A 194 -12.84 -20.58 -9.15
CA THR A 194 -12.96 -20.42 -10.60
C THR A 194 -13.33 -18.96 -10.90
N LEU A 195 -12.45 -18.28 -11.63
CA LEU A 195 -12.71 -16.93 -12.10
C LEU A 195 -13.64 -16.95 -13.31
N ASP A 196 -14.39 -15.86 -13.48
CA ASP A 196 -15.08 -15.58 -14.73
C ASP A 196 -14.07 -15.30 -15.85
N GLU A 197 -14.50 -15.55 -17.08
CA GLU A 197 -13.66 -15.38 -18.28
C GLU A 197 -13.04 -13.97 -18.39
N PRO A 198 -13.79 -12.87 -18.14
CA PRO A 198 -13.22 -11.52 -18.08
C PRO A 198 -12.08 -11.35 -17.06
N SER A 199 -12.26 -11.78 -15.80
CA SER A 199 -11.20 -11.67 -14.79
C SER A 199 -9.97 -12.52 -15.13
N GLY A 200 -10.19 -13.69 -15.74
CA GLY A 200 -9.11 -14.52 -16.26
C GLY A 200 -8.28 -13.83 -17.35
N HIS A 201 -8.96 -13.14 -18.29
CA HIS A 201 -8.30 -12.34 -19.31
C HIS A 201 -7.49 -11.18 -18.73
N VAL A 202 -8.06 -10.45 -17.76
CA VAL A 202 -7.35 -9.35 -17.08
C VAL A 202 -6.04 -9.83 -16.45
N MET A 203 -6.07 -10.95 -15.72
CA MET A 203 -4.85 -11.50 -15.10
C MET A 203 -3.80 -11.91 -16.13
N LYS A 204 -4.24 -12.39 -17.31
CA LYS A 204 -3.35 -12.74 -18.41
C LYS A 204 -2.74 -11.48 -19.03
N ASP A 205 -3.55 -10.46 -19.32
CA ASP A 205 -3.09 -9.21 -19.92
C ASP A 205 -2.06 -8.51 -19.02
N VAL A 206 -2.31 -8.44 -17.71
CA VAL A 206 -1.35 -7.90 -16.73
C VAL A 206 -0.03 -8.69 -16.76
N ARG A 207 -0.09 -10.03 -16.86
CA ARG A 207 1.10 -10.88 -16.96
C ARG A 207 1.87 -10.62 -18.25
N ASP A 208 1.17 -10.53 -19.37
CA ASP A 208 1.78 -10.32 -20.68
C ASP A 208 2.45 -8.94 -20.75
N GLU A 209 1.84 -7.92 -20.13
CA GLU A 209 2.42 -6.58 -20.05
C GLU A 209 3.68 -6.55 -19.17
N LEU A 210 3.64 -7.19 -17.99
CA LEU A 210 4.81 -7.36 -17.11
C LEU A 210 5.97 -8.11 -17.77
N THR A 211 5.67 -9.11 -18.62
CA THR A 211 6.67 -9.94 -19.29
C THR A 211 7.10 -9.40 -20.66
N SER A 212 6.45 -8.34 -21.16
CA SER A 212 6.73 -7.76 -22.47
C SER A 212 8.13 -7.14 -22.60
N GLY A 213 8.81 -6.87 -21.48
CA GLY A 213 10.11 -6.19 -21.44
C GLY A 213 10.04 -4.71 -21.85
N LYS A 214 8.84 -4.16 -22.07
CA LYS A 214 8.64 -2.75 -22.40
C LYS A 214 8.55 -1.92 -21.13
N LEU A 215 8.95 -0.65 -21.23
CA LEU A 215 8.73 0.32 -20.17
C LEU A 215 7.22 0.60 -20.06
N ILE A 216 6.66 0.30 -18.90
CA ILE A 216 5.26 0.60 -18.56
C ILE A 216 5.23 1.97 -17.91
N GLN A 217 4.40 2.87 -18.43
CA GLN A 217 4.25 4.22 -17.88
C GLN A 217 3.48 4.19 -16.55
N THR A 218 3.66 5.23 -15.73
CA THR A 218 3.06 5.30 -14.39
C THR A 218 1.54 5.20 -14.44
N GLU A 219 0.90 5.90 -15.37
CA GLU A 219 -0.54 5.92 -15.55
C GLU A 219 -1.07 4.51 -15.87
N ARG A 220 -0.33 3.79 -16.71
CA ARG A 220 -0.68 2.43 -17.09
C ARG A 220 -0.48 1.44 -15.94
N LEU A 221 0.55 1.61 -15.12
CA LEU A 221 0.73 0.80 -13.90
C LEU A 221 -0.43 0.99 -12.93
N ASP A 222 -0.89 2.22 -12.74
CA ASP A 222 -2.03 2.53 -11.87
C ASP A 222 -3.33 1.88 -12.41
N GLU A 223 -3.56 1.93 -13.72
CA GLU A 223 -4.68 1.22 -14.37
C GLU A 223 -4.63 -0.29 -14.10
N LEU A 224 -3.47 -0.92 -14.30
CA LEU A 224 -3.30 -2.36 -14.10
C LEU A 224 -3.51 -2.77 -12.63
N LEU A 225 -3.03 -1.95 -11.69
CA LEU A 225 -3.27 -2.16 -10.26
C LEU A 225 -4.77 -2.09 -9.93
N GLU A 226 -5.49 -1.10 -10.48
CA GLU A 226 -6.93 -0.96 -10.28
C GLU A 226 -7.71 -2.13 -10.92
N MET A 227 -7.27 -2.64 -12.06
CA MET A 227 -7.85 -3.84 -12.68
C MET A 227 -7.71 -5.07 -11.77
N LEU A 228 -6.55 -5.29 -11.14
CA LEU A 228 -6.39 -6.36 -10.15
C LEU A 228 -7.23 -6.12 -8.89
N ALA A 229 -7.34 -4.87 -8.43
CA ALA A 229 -8.19 -4.50 -7.30
C ALA A 229 -9.67 -4.75 -7.61
N ALA A 230 -10.12 -4.50 -8.84
CA ALA A 230 -11.47 -4.78 -9.29
C ALA A 230 -11.81 -6.28 -9.19
N ILE A 231 -10.88 -7.17 -9.53
CA ILE A 231 -11.05 -8.62 -9.34
C ILE A 231 -11.26 -8.92 -7.85
N ARG A 232 -10.44 -8.37 -6.95
CA ARG A 232 -10.62 -8.59 -5.51
C ARG A 232 -11.95 -8.07 -4.98
N ARG A 233 -12.46 -6.95 -5.51
CA ARG A 233 -13.79 -6.44 -5.15
C ARG A 233 -14.92 -7.33 -5.66
N ALA A 234 -14.76 -7.93 -6.85
CA ALA A 234 -15.73 -8.87 -7.41
C ALA A 234 -15.78 -10.19 -6.64
N TYR A 235 -14.69 -10.57 -5.97
CA TYR A 235 -14.57 -11.81 -5.21
C TYR A 235 -14.18 -11.53 -3.74
N PRO A 236 -15.16 -11.30 -2.84
CA PRO A 236 -14.90 -10.97 -1.44
C PRO A 236 -13.99 -11.95 -0.69
N CYS A 237 -13.99 -13.24 -1.07
CA CYS A 237 -13.08 -14.24 -0.52
C CYS A 237 -11.59 -13.97 -0.78
N LEU A 238 -11.26 -13.17 -1.80
CA LEU A 238 -9.87 -12.77 -2.11
C LEU A 238 -9.38 -11.59 -1.26
N SER A 239 -10.28 -10.94 -0.52
CA SER A 239 -9.99 -9.87 0.45
C SER A 239 -10.35 -10.34 1.86
N PRO A 240 -9.54 -11.20 2.51
CA PRO A 240 -9.81 -11.64 3.87
C PRO A 240 -9.83 -10.44 4.82
N LEU A 241 -10.90 -10.33 5.61
CA LEU A 241 -11.09 -9.26 6.60
C LEU A 241 -9.86 -9.12 7.49
N THR A 242 -9.38 -7.89 7.69
CA THR A 242 -8.32 -7.57 8.66
C THR A 242 -8.81 -7.83 10.10
N PRO A 243 -7.92 -8.14 11.05
CA PRO A 243 -8.30 -8.31 12.46
C PRO A 243 -9.08 -7.12 13.03
N GLU A 244 -8.72 -5.90 12.61
CA GLU A 244 -9.38 -4.66 12.99
C GLU A 244 -10.82 -4.60 12.47
N GLU A 245 -11.06 -4.92 11.20
CA GLU A 245 -12.40 -4.98 10.60
C GLU A 245 -13.26 -6.06 11.26
N ARG A 246 -12.68 -7.24 11.55
CA ARG A 246 -13.40 -8.30 12.28
C ARG A 246 -13.86 -7.83 13.65
N LYS A 247 -12.97 -7.16 14.38
CA LYS A 247 -13.30 -6.61 15.70
C LYS A 247 -14.43 -5.57 15.63
N GLN A 248 -14.44 -4.72 14.59
CA GLN A 248 -15.51 -3.75 14.36
C GLN A 248 -16.83 -4.44 14.02
N ILE A 249 -16.82 -5.45 13.15
CA ILE A 249 -18.01 -6.21 12.75
C ILE A 249 -18.61 -6.94 13.97
N VAL A 250 -17.79 -7.65 14.75
CA VAL A 250 -18.24 -8.34 15.97
C VAL A 250 -18.82 -7.34 16.98
N SER A 251 -18.18 -6.20 17.16
CA SER A 251 -18.67 -5.14 18.06
C SER A 251 -19.98 -4.52 17.58
N ALA A 252 -20.18 -4.36 16.28
CA ALA A 252 -21.38 -3.76 15.71
C ALA A 252 -22.58 -4.72 15.76
N MET A 253 -22.33 -6.00 15.49
CA MET A 253 -23.37 -7.04 15.53
C MET A 253 -23.78 -7.45 16.95
N ASN A 254 -22.92 -7.18 17.95
CA ASN A 254 -23.16 -7.43 19.37
C ASN A 254 -23.64 -8.87 19.67
N LEU A 255 -23.14 -9.84 18.91
CA LEU A 255 -23.39 -11.27 19.11
C LEU A 255 -22.38 -11.84 20.11
N SER A 256 -22.81 -12.79 20.93
CA SER A 256 -21.89 -13.50 21.82
C SER A 256 -21.01 -14.48 21.03
N LYS A 257 -19.96 -15.02 21.66
CA LYS A 257 -19.02 -15.93 20.99
C LYS A 257 -19.73 -17.19 20.48
N GLY A 258 -19.38 -17.63 19.28
CA GLY A 258 -19.87 -18.87 18.66
C GLY A 258 -21.04 -18.69 17.69
N HIS A 259 -21.36 -17.45 17.31
CA HIS A 259 -22.42 -17.14 16.34
C HIS A 259 -21.90 -17.00 14.89
N TRP A 260 -20.58 -17.02 14.71
CA TRP A 260 -19.94 -16.84 13.42
C TRP A 260 -19.55 -18.18 12.80
N TYR A 261 -19.88 -18.34 11.53
CA TYR A 261 -19.68 -19.55 10.74
C TYR A 261 -19.08 -19.22 9.39
N LYS A 262 -18.53 -20.24 8.73
CA LYS A 262 -18.04 -20.14 7.36
C LYS A 262 -18.59 -21.28 6.52
N CYS A 263 -18.91 -20.98 5.27
CA CYS A 263 -19.35 -21.98 4.29
C CYS A 263 -18.17 -22.87 3.83
N PRO A 264 -18.40 -23.91 3.01
CA PRO A 264 -17.31 -24.79 2.54
C PRO A 264 -16.24 -24.06 1.73
N GLN A 265 -16.57 -22.88 1.17
CA GLN A 265 -15.66 -22.02 0.44
C GLN A 265 -15.05 -20.90 1.29
N GLY A 266 -15.35 -20.85 2.59
CA GLY A 266 -14.74 -19.91 3.54
C GLY A 266 -15.44 -18.55 3.69
N HIS A 267 -16.55 -18.28 3.00
CA HIS A 267 -17.34 -17.06 3.22
C HIS A 267 -17.98 -17.06 4.61
N ILE A 268 -17.81 -15.96 5.35
CA ILE A 268 -18.26 -15.80 6.73
C ILE A 268 -19.72 -15.37 6.76
N TYR A 269 -20.52 -16.05 7.57
CA TYR A 269 -21.91 -15.70 7.87
C TYR A 269 -22.17 -15.83 9.37
N ALA A 270 -23.23 -15.19 9.86
CA ALA A 270 -23.65 -15.27 11.25
C ALA A 270 -25.01 -15.97 11.36
N ILE A 271 -25.17 -16.79 12.39
CA ILE A 271 -26.48 -17.29 12.83
C ILE A 271 -26.81 -16.54 14.11
N THR A 272 -27.89 -15.76 14.13
CA THR A 272 -28.15 -14.77 15.19
C THR A 272 -28.89 -15.32 16.41
N GLU A 273 -30.04 -15.95 16.23
CA GLU A 273 -31.02 -16.28 17.28
C GLU A 273 -30.43 -17.05 18.48
N CYS A 274 -30.31 -18.37 18.35
CA CYS A 274 -29.71 -19.24 19.36
C CYS A 274 -28.23 -19.54 19.06
N GLY A 275 -27.70 -18.95 18.00
CA GLY A 275 -26.36 -19.21 17.49
C GLY A 275 -26.14 -20.65 17.01
N GLY A 276 -27.20 -21.45 16.78
CA GLY A 276 -27.11 -22.81 16.25
C GLY A 276 -27.92 -23.00 14.97
N ALA A 277 -27.43 -23.86 14.08
CA ALA A 277 -27.99 -24.05 12.74
C ALA A 277 -29.37 -24.76 12.76
N MET A 278 -30.43 -23.98 12.56
CA MET A 278 -31.82 -24.46 12.57
C MET A 278 -32.48 -24.42 11.19
N GLU A 279 -31.94 -23.62 10.28
CA GLU A 279 -32.42 -23.46 8.92
C GLU A 279 -31.26 -23.58 7.93
N LYS A 280 -31.54 -24.13 6.75
CA LYS A 280 -30.63 -24.13 5.61
C LYS A 280 -30.90 -22.93 4.73
N SER A 281 -29.85 -22.26 4.29
CA SER A 281 -29.92 -21.16 3.34
C SER A 281 -28.82 -21.33 2.28
N THR A 282 -28.72 -20.39 1.36
CA THR A 282 -27.68 -20.34 0.33
C THR A 282 -26.74 -19.18 0.60
N CYS A 283 -25.42 -19.44 0.54
CA CYS A 283 -24.42 -18.40 0.64
C CYS A 283 -24.66 -17.35 -0.47
N PRO A 284 -24.78 -16.05 -0.13
CA PRO A 284 -25.01 -15.01 -1.12
C PRO A 284 -23.83 -14.84 -2.08
N ASP A 285 -22.62 -15.22 -1.66
CA ASP A 285 -21.40 -15.05 -2.45
C ASP A 285 -21.14 -16.23 -3.40
N CYS A 286 -21.32 -17.47 -2.93
CA CYS A 286 -20.96 -18.66 -3.72
C CYS A 286 -22.08 -19.66 -3.99
N GLY A 287 -23.27 -19.43 -3.46
CA GLY A 287 -24.42 -20.33 -3.63
C GLY A 287 -24.31 -21.68 -2.90
N ALA A 288 -23.23 -21.94 -2.16
CA ALA A 288 -23.11 -23.15 -1.33
C ALA A 288 -24.20 -23.17 -0.24
N VAL A 289 -24.63 -24.36 0.17
CA VAL A 289 -25.62 -24.52 1.24
C VAL A 289 -24.98 -24.13 2.58
N ILE A 290 -25.56 -23.14 3.24
CA ILE A 290 -25.14 -22.64 4.56
C ILE A 290 -26.19 -22.95 5.63
N GLY A 291 -25.81 -22.90 6.89
CA GLY A 291 -26.68 -23.26 8.01
C GLY A 291 -26.74 -24.77 8.22
N GLY A 292 -27.94 -25.30 8.48
CA GLY A 292 -28.13 -26.69 8.88
C GLY A 292 -29.48 -26.91 9.58
N THR A 293 -29.65 -28.04 10.26
CA THR A 293 -30.91 -28.38 10.95
C THR A 293 -30.64 -29.00 12.31
N GLN A 294 -31.57 -28.85 13.25
CA GLN A 294 -31.47 -29.42 14.60
C GLN A 294 -30.18 -29.00 15.34
N HIS A 295 -29.77 -27.75 15.16
CA HIS A 295 -28.51 -27.18 15.65
C HIS A 295 -27.25 -27.88 15.16
N ARG A 296 -27.37 -28.71 14.11
CA ARG A 296 -26.24 -29.34 13.42
C ARG A 296 -26.01 -28.62 12.11
N LEU A 297 -24.78 -28.13 11.93
CA LEU A 297 -24.32 -27.55 10.68
C LEU A 297 -24.39 -28.57 9.55
N GLU A 298 -24.70 -28.08 8.35
CA GLU A 298 -24.57 -28.84 7.12
C GLU A 298 -23.11 -29.24 6.89
N GLU A 299 -22.90 -30.36 6.20
CA GLU A 299 -21.58 -30.87 5.88
C GLU A 299 -20.75 -29.81 5.12
N GLY A 300 -19.52 -29.57 5.59
CA GLY A 300 -18.61 -28.56 5.04
C GLY A 300 -18.77 -27.16 5.64
N ASN A 301 -19.80 -26.89 6.45
CA ASN A 301 -19.87 -25.67 7.23
C ASN A 301 -19.07 -25.80 8.53
N GLU A 302 -18.37 -24.74 8.91
CA GLU A 302 -17.51 -24.71 10.09
C GLU A 302 -17.74 -23.44 10.92
N VAL A 303 -17.34 -23.47 12.20
CA VAL A 303 -17.30 -22.25 13.03
C VAL A 303 -16.18 -21.35 12.52
N ALA A 304 -16.48 -20.07 12.35
CA ALA A 304 -15.51 -19.04 11.97
C ALA A 304 -14.80 -18.48 13.21
N SER A 305 -13.99 -19.32 13.85
CA SER A 305 -13.21 -19.01 15.05
C SER A 305 -12.37 -17.73 14.92
N GLU A 306 -12.02 -17.38 13.69
CA GLU A 306 -11.21 -16.23 13.33
C GLU A 306 -11.94 -14.88 13.42
N MET A 307 -13.26 -14.87 13.67
CA MET A 307 -14.07 -13.67 13.93
C MET A 307 -14.06 -13.27 15.41
N ASP A 308 -14.37 -14.21 16.30
CA ASP A 308 -14.68 -13.95 17.72
C ASP A 308 -13.86 -14.81 18.71
N GLY A 309 -12.99 -15.68 18.20
CA GLY A 309 -12.17 -16.61 18.97
C GLY A 309 -12.93 -17.83 19.50
N ALA A 310 -14.16 -18.08 19.04
CA ALA A 310 -14.95 -19.23 19.47
C ALA A 310 -14.36 -20.53 18.92
N LYS A 311 -14.18 -21.54 19.78
CA LYS A 311 -13.76 -22.88 19.35
C LYS A 311 -14.92 -23.80 18.98
N TYR A 312 -16.12 -23.41 19.40
CA TYR A 312 -17.34 -24.20 19.27
C TYR A 312 -18.53 -23.29 18.96
N PRO A 313 -19.60 -23.82 18.34
CA PRO A 313 -20.88 -23.13 18.22
C PRO A 313 -21.39 -22.63 19.57
N ALA A 314 -22.07 -21.48 19.58
CA ALA A 314 -22.73 -20.95 20.77
C ALA A 314 -23.73 -21.98 21.34
N TRP A 315 -24.37 -22.74 20.46
CA TRP A 315 -25.20 -23.89 20.81
C TRP A 315 -24.39 -25.19 20.70
N SER A 316 -23.59 -25.48 21.73
CA SER A 316 -22.88 -26.77 21.83
C SER A 316 -22.77 -27.22 23.29
N HIS A 317 -22.74 -28.53 23.51
CA HIS A 317 -22.52 -29.09 24.85
C HIS A 317 -21.20 -28.58 25.45
N GLN A 318 -20.16 -28.39 24.62
CA GLN A 318 -18.86 -27.84 25.01
C GLN A 318 -18.91 -26.35 25.38
N ALA A 319 -19.70 -25.52 24.67
CA ALA A 319 -19.92 -24.12 25.07
C ALA A 319 -20.70 -24.01 26.38
N ASN A 320 -21.69 -24.90 26.58
CA ASN A 320 -22.45 -24.97 27.82
C ASN A 320 -21.57 -25.40 29.02
N LEU A 321 -20.63 -26.34 28.84
CA LEU A 321 -19.69 -26.75 29.89
C LEU A 321 -18.72 -25.63 30.31
N GLN A 322 -18.33 -24.74 29.39
CA GLN A 322 -17.47 -23.59 29.70
C GLN A 322 -18.21 -22.46 30.45
N ASN A 323 -19.55 -22.49 30.47
CA ASN A 323 -20.38 -21.54 31.22
C ASN A 323 -20.65 -21.98 32.68
N TYR A 324 -20.31 -23.23 33.06
CA TYR A 324 -20.38 -23.65 34.45
C TYR A 324 -19.09 -23.25 35.16
N VAL A 325 -19.13 -22.14 35.90
CA VAL A 325 -18.22 -21.94 37.02
C VAL A 325 -18.59 -23.00 38.05
N ILE A 326 -17.73 -24.00 38.24
CA ILE A 326 -17.81 -24.86 39.42
C ILE A 326 -17.57 -23.92 40.60
N VAL A 327 -18.66 -23.55 41.28
CA VAL A 327 -18.57 -22.90 42.58
C VAL A 327 -18.15 -24.02 43.51
N ASP A 328 -16.85 -24.14 43.79
CA ASP A 328 -16.38 -25.01 44.86
C ASP A 328 -17.01 -24.49 46.16
N GLU A 329 -17.98 -25.22 46.70
CA GLU A 329 -18.48 -25.01 48.06
C GLU A 329 -17.39 -25.40 49.06
N ALA A 330 -17.17 -24.51 50.02
CA ALA A 330 -16.05 -24.44 50.97
C ALA A 330 -15.92 -25.63 51.93
#